data_AF-A0A939MEI1-F1
#
_entry.id   AF-A0A939MEI1-F1
#
_cell.length_a   1.000
_cell.length_b   1.000
_cell.length_c   1.000
_cell.angle_alpha   90.00
_cell.angle_beta   90.00
_cell.angle_gamma   90.00
#
_symmetry.space_group_name_H-M   'P 1'
#
loop_
_entity.id
_entity.type
_entity.pdbx_description
1 polymer ?
#
loop_
_entity_poly.entity_id
_entity_poly.type
_entity_poly.pdbx_seq_one_letter_code
_entity_poly.pdbx_strand_id
1 'polypeptide(L)'
;MPLLRWRAEHGEAPIVTLACARTVELSPADGSVGSNTVYIKGEGTIESFGNAPPGDIDPQGRKWGLAITKTVFFDAGIILKRSDRIATLSERDRVMLTPSVGIYRCNGGSNWGEVFFAASGAAEVSRRLDAIDERLAEIERQLKK
;
A
#
# COMPACT_ATOMS: atom_id res chain seq x y z
N MET A 1 -13.04 -30.91 1.54
CA MET A 1 -11.86 -30.02 1.61
C MET A 1 -12.32 -28.59 1.46
N PRO A 2 -12.16 -27.70 2.47
CA PRO A 2 -12.42 -26.28 2.24
C PRO A 2 -11.23 -25.68 1.48
N LEU A 3 -11.53 -25.01 0.37
CA LEU A 3 -10.59 -24.18 -0.37
C LEU A 3 -10.29 -22.94 0.48
N LEU A 4 -9.04 -22.77 0.90
CA LEU A 4 -8.50 -21.51 1.42
C LEU A 4 -8.76 -20.42 0.38
N ARG A 5 -9.74 -19.54 0.62
CA ARG A 5 -10.13 -18.47 -0.31
C ARG A 5 -9.15 -17.30 -0.34
N TRP A 6 -8.26 -17.24 0.65
CA TRP A 6 -7.30 -16.16 0.77
C TRP A 6 -5.92 -16.73 1.15
N ARG A 7 -5.26 -17.36 0.18
CA ARG A 7 -3.80 -17.31 0.19
C ARG A 7 -3.46 -15.90 -0.30
N ALA A 8 -3.01 -15.03 0.59
CA ALA A 8 -2.03 -14.04 0.15
C ALA A 8 -0.99 -14.87 -0.60
N GLU A 9 -0.86 -14.67 -1.92
CA GLU A 9 0.02 -15.51 -2.71
C GLU A 9 1.38 -15.47 -2.03
N HIS A 10 1.82 -16.62 -1.52
CA HIS A 10 3.14 -16.76 -0.93
C HIS A 10 4.13 -16.61 -2.10
N GLY A 11 4.56 -15.37 -2.36
CA GLY A 11 5.42 -15.01 -3.49
C GLY A 11 5.37 -13.51 -3.82
N GLU A 12 6.18 -13.09 -4.80
CA GLU A 12 6.17 -11.75 -5.39
C GLU A 12 4.93 -11.54 -6.26
N ALA A 13 3.75 -11.46 -5.64
CA ALA A 13 2.55 -11.03 -6.37
C ALA A 13 2.82 -9.65 -7.02
N PRO A 14 2.45 -9.46 -8.30
CA PRO A 14 2.77 -8.23 -9.04
C PRO A 14 2.16 -7.00 -8.35
N ILE A 15 2.83 -5.86 -8.48
CA ILE A 15 2.32 -4.60 -7.91
C ILE A 15 0.98 -4.25 -8.60
N VAL A 16 -0.05 -4.01 -7.80
CA VAL A 16 -1.36 -3.59 -8.31
C VAL A 16 -1.46 -2.06 -8.26
N THR A 17 -1.94 -1.45 -9.35
CA THR A 17 -2.22 -0.01 -9.39
C THR A 17 -3.72 0.23 -9.25
N LEU A 18 -4.11 1.08 -8.30
CA LEU A 18 -5.49 1.51 -8.06
C LEU A 18 -5.59 3.02 -8.25
N ALA A 19 -6.75 3.49 -8.70
CA ALA A 19 -7.04 4.92 -8.74
C ALA A 19 -7.41 5.42 -7.33
N CYS A 20 -7.06 6.66 -7.02
CA CYS A 20 -7.53 7.35 -5.83
C CYS A 20 -9.06 7.44 -5.87
N ALA A 21 -9.70 6.99 -4.80
CA ALA A 21 -11.14 7.02 -4.62
C ALA A 21 -11.45 7.14 -3.13
N ARG A 22 -12.69 7.54 -2.78
CA ARG A 22 -13.12 7.62 -1.37
C ARG A 22 -12.93 6.31 -0.61
N THR A 23 -13.14 5.19 -1.29
CA THR A 23 -12.83 3.85 -0.79
C THR A 23 -11.91 3.17 -1.77
N VAL A 24 -10.75 2.71 -1.30
CA VAL A 24 -9.79 1.93 -2.10
C VAL A 24 -9.68 0.54 -1.49
N GLU A 25 -10.24 -0.47 -2.14
CA GLU A 25 -10.20 -1.83 -1.59
C GLU A 25 -8.80 -2.44 -1.72
N LEU A 26 -8.02 -2.42 -0.64
CA LEU A 26 -6.68 -3.02 -0.63
C LEU A 26 -6.71 -4.55 -0.69
N SER A 27 -7.86 -5.15 -0.40
CA SER A 27 -8.01 -6.59 -0.24
C SER A 27 -9.47 -7.02 -0.45
N PRO A 28 -10.02 -6.82 -1.67
CA PRO A 28 -11.41 -7.11 -1.97
C PRO A 28 -11.74 -8.59 -1.80
N ALA A 29 -13.02 -8.88 -1.58
CA ALA A 29 -13.51 -10.25 -1.32
C ALA A 29 -13.35 -11.20 -2.52
N ASP A 30 -13.27 -10.65 -3.73
CA ASP A 30 -13.04 -11.38 -4.98
C ASP A 30 -11.56 -11.74 -5.21
N GLY A 31 -10.65 -11.26 -4.36
CA GLY A 31 -9.21 -11.52 -4.47
C GLY A 31 -8.52 -10.74 -5.58
N SER A 32 -9.17 -9.77 -6.23
CA SER A 32 -8.60 -8.98 -7.33
C SER A 32 -7.37 -8.13 -6.92
N VAL A 33 -7.19 -7.88 -5.61
CA VAL A 33 -5.96 -7.30 -5.03
C VAL A 33 -5.26 -8.33 -4.12
N GLY A 34 -4.76 -9.40 -4.75
CA GLY A 34 -3.95 -10.44 -4.08
C GLY A 34 -2.54 -9.99 -3.68
N SER A 35 -2.06 -8.85 -4.21
CA SER A 35 -0.70 -8.36 -3.99
C SER A 35 -0.48 -7.68 -2.65
N ASN A 36 0.66 -7.94 -2.01
CA ASN A 36 1.07 -7.23 -0.80
C ASN A 36 1.57 -5.81 -1.08
N THR A 37 1.72 -5.42 -2.35
CA THR A 37 2.20 -4.11 -2.77
C THR A 37 1.18 -3.43 -3.69
N VAL A 38 0.70 -2.27 -3.27
CA VAL A 38 -0.34 -1.50 -3.97
C VAL A 38 0.18 -0.10 -4.26
N TYR A 39 -0.09 0.42 -5.45
CA TYR A 39 0.18 1.80 -5.84
C TYR A 39 -1.14 2.53 -6.04
N ILE A 40 -1.36 3.64 -5.34
CA ILE A 40 -2.57 4.46 -5.46
C ILE A 40 -2.20 5.74 -6.22
N LYS A 41 -2.83 5.92 -7.39
CA LYS A 41 -2.57 7.04 -8.31
C LYS A 41 -3.63 8.12 -8.26
N GLY A 42 -3.21 9.35 -8.55
CA GLY A 42 -4.08 10.52 -8.63
C GLY A 42 -4.19 11.26 -7.29
N GLU A 43 -5.20 12.11 -7.19
CA GLU A 43 -5.36 13.05 -6.07
C GLU A 43 -6.73 12.91 -5.41
N GLY A 44 -6.87 13.43 -4.20
CA GLY A 44 -8.14 13.47 -3.48
C GLY A 44 -8.14 12.70 -2.18
N THR A 45 -9.33 12.54 -1.60
CA THR A 45 -9.48 12.02 -0.23
C THR A 45 -9.88 10.55 -0.23
N ILE A 46 -9.10 9.74 0.47
CA ILE A 46 -9.40 8.35 0.79
C ILE A 46 -9.89 8.30 2.24
N GLU A 47 -11.06 7.70 2.45
CA GLU A 47 -11.72 7.58 3.75
C GLU A 47 -11.75 6.14 4.28
N SER A 48 -11.54 5.16 3.38
CA SER A 48 -11.54 3.73 3.72
C SER A 48 -10.64 2.92 2.79
N PHE A 49 -10.01 1.88 3.34
CA PHE A 49 -9.30 0.85 2.57
C PHE A 49 -10.16 -0.40 2.26
N GLY A 50 -11.49 -0.23 2.34
CA GLY A 50 -12.45 -1.30 2.16
C GLY A 50 -12.50 -2.25 3.35
N ASN A 51 -13.37 -3.25 3.25
CA ASN A 51 -13.41 -4.32 4.24
C ASN A 51 -12.24 -5.26 3.98
N ALA A 52 -11.44 -5.48 5.01
CA ALA A 52 -10.48 -6.56 4.95
C ALA A 52 -11.19 -7.93 4.91
N PRO A 53 -10.59 -8.96 4.30
CA PRO A 53 -11.17 -10.29 4.24
C PRO A 53 -11.50 -10.78 5.65
N PRO A 54 -12.67 -11.41 5.85
CA PRO A 54 -12.94 -12.10 7.10
C PRO A 54 -11.83 -13.13 7.30
N GLY A 55 -11.21 -13.13 8.48
CA GLY A 55 -10.24 -14.14 8.85
C GLY A 55 -10.80 -15.55 8.66
N ASP A 56 -9.93 -16.51 8.40
CA ASP A 56 -10.34 -17.90 8.39
C ASP A 56 -10.82 -18.32 9.78
N ILE A 57 -11.80 -19.21 9.82
CA ILE A 57 -12.27 -19.82 11.05
C ILE A 57 -11.47 -21.10 11.23
N ASP A 58 -10.75 -21.22 12.33
CA ASP A 58 -10.04 -22.46 12.64
C ASP A 58 -11.02 -23.63 12.89
N PRO A 59 -10.57 -24.89 12.90
CA PRO A 59 -11.45 -26.02 13.16
C PRO A 59 -12.15 -26.01 14.54
N GLN A 60 -11.76 -25.09 15.44
CA GLN A 60 -12.36 -24.88 16.75
C GLN A 60 -13.37 -23.72 16.77
N GLY A 61 -13.70 -23.13 15.61
CA GLY A 61 -14.66 -22.04 15.51
C GLY A 61 -14.10 -20.66 15.89
N ARG A 62 -12.78 -20.55 16.11
CA ARG A 62 -12.14 -19.27 16.43
C ARG A 62 -11.85 -18.52 15.14
N LYS A 63 -12.31 -17.28 15.05
CA LYS A 63 -11.91 -16.36 13.97
C LYS A 63 -10.42 -16.08 14.10
N TRP A 64 -9.63 -16.69 13.23
CA TRP A 64 -8.24 -16.32 13.00
C TRP A 64 -8.23 -15.25 11.91
N GLY A 65 -8.20 -13.98 12.34
CA GLY A 65 -7.92 -12.88 11.43
C GLY A 65 -6.61 -13.17 10.68
N LEU A 66 -6.68 -13.40 9.37
CA LEU A 66 -5.49 -13.33 8.53
C LEU A 66 -4.97 -11.90 8.67
N ALA A 67 -3.91 -11.74 9.44
CA ALA A 67 -3.23 -10.48 9.61
C ALA A 67 -2.54 -10.13 8.28
N ILE A 68 -3.31 -9.53 7.38
CA ILE A 68 -2.82 -9.11 6.06
C ILE A 68 -2.10 -7.78 6.26
N THR A 69 -0.87 -7.72 5.78
CA THR A 69 -0.07 -6.51 5.72
C THR A 69 0.09 -6.10 4.26
N LYS A 70 -0.20 -4.83 3.95
CA LYS A 70 -0.05 -4.25 2.62
C LYS A 70 0.92 -3.08 2.70
N THR A 71 1.87 -3.04 1.76
CA THR A 71 2.69 -1.87 1.47
C THR A 71 1.97 -1.05 0.41
N VAL A 72 1.71 0.22 0.69
CA VAL A 72 0.93 1.11 -0.17
C VAL A 72 1.78 2.31 -0.52
N PHE A 73 1.99 2.52 -1.82
CA PHE A 73 2.61 3.70 -2.38
C PHE A 73 1.53 4.69 -2.80
N PHE A 74 1.74 5.96 -2.53
CA PHE A 74 0.79 7.03 -2.82
C PHE A 74 1.44 8.11 -3.68
N ASP A 75 0.69 8.61 -4.65
CA ASP A 75 0.99 9.88 -5.32
C ASP A 75 0.87 11.07 -4.34
N ALA A 76 1.49 12.19 -4.73
CA ALA A 76 1.24 13.47 -4.06
C ALA A 76 -0.20 13.94 -4.30
N GLY A 77 -0.76 14.72 -3.37
CA GLY A 77 -2.12 15.25 -3.46
C GLY A 77 -3.20 14.32 -2.88
N ILE A 78 -2.82 13.14 -2.36
CA ILE A 78 -3.72 12.24 -1.64
C ILE A 78 -3.87 12.67 -0.19
N ILE A 79 -5.10 12.61 0.32
CA ILE A 79 -5.45 12.83 1.73
C ILE A 79 -5.99 11.51 2.29
N LEU A 80 -5.30 10.93 3.27
CA LEU A 80 -5.85 9.84 4.08
C LEU A 80 -6.62 10.43 5.26
N LYS A 81 -7.94 10.27 5.25
CA LYS A 81 -8.80 10.70 6.35
C LYS A 81 -8.74 9.67 7.47
N ARG A 82 -8.47 10.12 8.70
CA ARG A 82 -8.57 9.28 9.89
C ARG A 82 -10.02 8.84 10.03
N SER A 83 -10.24 7.54 10.16
CA SER A 83 -11.56 6.96 10.39
C SER A 83 -11.46 5.71 11.26
N ASP A 84 -12.60 5.14 11.60
CA ASP A 84 -12.69 3.78 12.15
C ASP A 84 -12.09 2.73 11.17
N ARG A 85 -12.11 3.02 9.87
CA ARG A 85 -11.60 2.15 8.80
C ARG A 85 -10.13 2.34 8.48
N ILE A 86 -9.57 3.53 8.75
CA ILE A 86 -8.16 3.86 8.56
C ILE A 86 -7.63 4.51 9.85
N ALA A 87 -6.86 3.75 10.63
CA ALA A 87 -6.17 4.27 11.79
C ALA A 87 -4.75 4.71 11.39
N THR A 88 -4.50 6.02 11.40
CA THR A 88 -3.18 6.60 11.14
C THR A 88 -2.36 6.67 12.44
N LEU A 89 -1.04 6.50 12.38
CA LEU A 89 -0.16 6.61 13.56
C LEU A 89 -0.15 8.02 14.16
N SER A 90 -0.38 9.03 13.32
CA SER A 90 -0.46 10.44 13.73
C SER A 90 -1.80 10.79 14.38
N GLU A 91 -2.77 9.87 14.39
CA GLU A 91 -4.11 10.11 14.92
C GLU A 91 -4.80 11.34 14.29
N ARG A 92 -4.42 11.68 13.06
CA ARG A 92 -4.93 12.82 12.30
C ARG A 92 -5.02 12.46 10.83
N ASP A 93 -5.80 13.23 10.10
CA ASP A 93 -5.80 13.21 8.65
C ASP A 93 -4.37 13.46 8.15
N ARG A 94 -3.99 12.72 7.11
CA ARG A 94 -2.65 12.76 6.54
C ARG A 94 -2.72 13.30 5.12
N VAL A 95 -2.13 14.46 4.93
CA VAL A 95 -1.99 15.09 3.60
C VAL A 95 -0.63 14.72 3.03
N MET A 96 -0.61 14.06 1.88
CA MET A 96 0.61 13.63 1.20
C MET A 96 1.04 14.71 0.22
N LEU A 97 1.88 15.64 0.67
CA LEU A 97 2.41 16.72 -0.18
C LEU A 97 3.47 16.24 -1.18
N THR A 98 4.07 15.08 -0.91
CA THR A 98 5.01 14.40 -1.80
C THR A 98 4.60 12.94 -1.91
N PRO A 99 5.05 12.20 -2.95
CA PRO A 99 4.83 10.78 -3.01
C PRO A 99 5.30 10.11 -1.72
N SER A 100 4.58 9.11 -1.25
CA SER A 100 4.82 8.51 0.05
C SER A 100 4.56 7.01 0.06
N VAL A 101 5.02 6.34 1.11
CA VAL A 101 4.80 4.92 1.33
C VAL A 101 4.27 4.70 2.75
N GLY A 102 3.24 3.88 2.87
CA GLY A 102 2.70 3.43 4.15
C GLY A 102 2.60 1.91 4.19
N ILE A 103 2.77 1.33 5.37
CA ILE A 103 2.50 -0.09 5.62
C ILE A 103 1.26 -0.17 6.48
N TYR A 104 0.26 -0.90 6.02
CA TYR A 104 -1.03 -1.06 6.69
C TYR A 104 -1.30 -2.51 7.02
N ARG A 105 -1.73 -2.78 8.25
CA ARG A 105 -2.08 -4.11 8.73
C ARG A 105 -3.56 -4.18 9.09
N CYS A 106 -4.23 -5.21 8.61
CA CYS A 106 -5.58 -5.54 9.05
C CYS A 106 -5.55 -6.25 10.42
N ASN A 107 -6.44 -5.85 11.33
CA ASN A 107 -6.62 -6.47 12.64
C ASN A 107 -7.72 -7.56 12.68
N GLY A 108 -8.19 -8.03 11.53
CA GLY A 108 -9.28 -9.01 11.40
C GLY A 108 -10.70 -8.46 11.60
N GLY A 109 -10.85 -7.14 11.76
CA GLY A 109 -12.11 -6.46 12.07
C GLY A 109 -12.62 -5.46 11.02
N SER A 110 -12.17 -5.55 9.76
CA SER A 110 -12.47 -4.58 8.68
C SER A 110 -11.79 -3.20 8.83
N ASN A 111 -10.80 -3.09 9.72
CA ASN A 111 -10.07 -1.86 9.98
C ASN A 111 -8.60 -2.04 9.59
N TRP A 112 -8.03 -1.01 8.97
CA TRP A 112 -6.62 -0.98 8.57
C TRP A 112 -5.85 -0.04 9.49
N GLY A 113 -4.86 -0.58 10.19
CA GLY A 113 -3.95 0.18 11.03
C GLY A 113 -2.65 0.48 10.30
N GLU A 114 -2.26 1.75 10.26
CA GLU A 114 -0.93 2.17 9.83
C GLU A 114 0.12 1.65 10.82
N VAL A 115 1.10 0.91 10.30
CA VAL A 115 2.24 0.37 11.06
C VAL A 115 3.49 1.21 10.80
N PHE A 116 3.59 1.79 9.61
CA PHE A 116 4.69 2.62 9.18
C PHE A 116 4.21 3.63 8.15
N PHE A 117 4.84 4.81 8.13
CA PHE A 117 4.64 5.80 7.10
C PHE A 117 5.93 6.61 6.87
N ALA A 118 6.29 6.82 5.61
CA ALA A 118 7.38 7.70 5.21
C ALA A 118 7.00 8.50 3.97
N ALA A 119 7.33 9.79 3.98
CA ALA A 119 7.33 10.59 2.75
C ALA A 119 8.51 10.13 1.88
N SER A 120 8.24 9.71 0.64
CA SER A 120 9.26 9.29 -0.32
C SER A 120 9.99 10.49 -0.94
N GLY A 121 9.44 11.71 -0.79
CA GLY A 121 9.80 12.91 -1.56
C GLY A 121 11.26 13.39 -1.52
N ALA A 122 12.04 13.16 -0.45
CA ALA A 122 13.46 13.57 -0.44
C ALA A 122 14.39 12.42 -0.86
N ALA A 123 14.17 11.23 -0.30
CA ALA A 123 15.09 10.11 -0.44
C ALA A 123 14.94 9.33 -1.77
N GLU A 124 13.75 9.29 -2.36
CA GLU A 124 13.53 8.67 -3.68
C GLU A 124 13.89 9.63 -4.82
N VAL A 125 13.67 10.93 -4.63
CA VAL A 125 14.10 11.96 -5.60
C VAL A 125 15.63 12.04 -5.65
N SER A 126 16.31 12.05 -4.49
CA SER A 126 17.78 11.93 -4.46
C SER A 126 18.26 10.67 -5.18
N ARG A 127 17.70 9.49 -4.86
CA ARG A 127 18.10 8.24 -5.53
C ARG A 127 17.90 8.25 -7.04
N ARG A 128 16.82 8.86 -7.54
CA ARG A 128 16.57 8.99 -8.97
C ARG A 128 17.49 10.01 -9.64
N LEU A 129 17.81 11.12 -8.96
CA LEU A 129 18.78 12.10 -9.43
C LEU A 129 20.18 11.47 -9.50
N ASP A 130 20.61 10.77 -8.45
CA ASP A 130 21.89 10.06 -8.39
C ASP A 130 22.01 9.04 -9.55
N ALA A 131 20.94 8.28 -9.84
CA ALA A 131 20.89 7.33 -10.94
C ALA A 131 20.87 7.99 -12.33
N ILE A 132 20.30 9.20 -12.46
CA ILE A 132 20.34 9.97 -13.71
C ILE A 132 21.76 10.52 -13.95
N ASP A 133 22.40 11.05 -12.92
CA ASP A 133 23.77 11.57 -12.99
C ASP A 133 24.77 10.47 -13.36
N GLU A 134 24.61 9.27 -12.79
CA GLU A 134 25.44 8.11 -13.15
C GLU A 134 25.27 7.70 -14.62
N ARG A 135 24.03 7.69 -15.13
CA ARG A 135 23.76 7.41 -16.55
C ARG A 135 24.33 8.49 -17.47
N LEU A 136 24.26 9.77 -17.09
CA LEU A 136 24.84 10.86 -17.87
C LEU A 136 26.36 10.77 -17.92
N ALA A 137 27.02 10.47 -16.81
CA ALA A 137 28.46 10.28 -16.75
C ALA A 137 28.95 9.13 -17.64
N GLU A 138 28.18 8.04 -17.72
CA GLU A 138 28.48 6.92 -18.60
C GLU A 138 28.32 7.28 -20.08
N ILE A 139 27.25 8.01 -20.44
CA ILE A 139 27.04 8.50 -21.81
C ILE A 139 28.18 9.44 -22.25
N GLU A 140 28.62 10.34 -21.37
CA GLU A 140 29.74 11.24 -21.66
C GLU A 140 31.06 10.48 -21.87
N ARG A 141 31.30 9.39 -21.14
CA ARG A 141 32.49 8.54 -21.36
C ARG A 141 32.44 7.82 -22.70
N GLN A 142 31.26 7.37 -23.11
CA GLN A 142 31.06 6.70 -24.39
C GLN A 142 31.21 7.66 -25.58
N LEU A 143 30.82 8.93 -25.42
CA LEU A 143 30.96 9.98 -26.46
C LEU A 143 32.39 10.54 -26.60
N LYS A 144 33.25 10.36 -25.59
CA LYS A 144 34.66 10.81 -25.61
C LYS A 144 35.65 9.75 -26.11
N LYS A 145 35.17 8.57 -26.50
CA LYS A 145 35.93 7.51 -27.18
C LYS A 145 35.65 7.54 -28.67
#